data_AF-A0A929J1U8-F1
#
_entry.id   AF-A0A929J1U8-F1
#
_cell.length_a   1.000
_cell.length_b   1.000
_cell.length_c   1.000
_cell.angle_alpha   90.00
_cell.angle_beta   90.00
_cell.angle_gamma   90.00
#
_symmetry.space_group_name_H-M   'P 1'
#
loop_
_entity.id
_entity.type
_entity.pdbx_description
1 polymer ?
#
loop_
_entity_poly.entity_id
_entity_poly.type
_entity_poly.pdbx_seq_one_letter_code
_entity_poly.pdbx_strand_id
1 'polypeptide(L)'
;MKKLKATLYGQVELFPGIKSDSYVLSDSTTVLSERGTADLLGVDKKFLNNIRENWPPEVIKPYVLERAFVIYEPIKVTAKNSPHKGKKIVVYDVIFIQSFITGYALAFSSGELKPDQIHIGERCLALQSSLVRSTLDAVIKE
;
A
#
# COMPACT_ATOMS: atom_id res chain seq x y z
N MET A 1 -1.71 -10.87 -22.87
CA MET A 1 -1.20 -10.61 -21.50
C MET A 1 -1.33 -11.86 -20.64
N LYS A 2 -0.27 -12.23 -19.92
CA LYS A 2 -0.27 -13.40 -19.01
C LYS A 2 -1.05 -13.01 -17.75
N LYS A 3 -2.06 -13.79 -17.36
CA LYS A 3 -2.83 -13.53 -16.12
C LYS A 3 -1.92 -13.74 -14.91
N LEU A 4 -1.68 -12.67 -14.15
CA LEU A 4 -0.89 -12.72 -12.93
C LEU A 4 -1.58 -13.58 -11.87
N LYS A 5 -0.77 -14.30 -11.09
CA LYS A 5 -1.22 -15.15 -9.98
C LYS A 5 -0.35 -14.86 -8.76
N ALA A 6 -0.95 -14.86 -7.58
CA ALA A 6 -0.19 -14.82 -6.33
C ALA A 6 0.34 -16.23 -6.04
N THR A 7 1.65 -16.41 -6.13
CA THR A 7 2.34 -17.70 -6.04
C THR A 7 2.90 -17.97 -4.65
N LEU A 8 3.32 -16.93 -3.94
CA LEU A 8 3.78 -16.98 -2.56
C LEU A 8 2.90 -16.13 -1.66
N TYR A 9 2.86 -16.49 -0.37
CA TYR A 9 2.12 -15.80 0.67
C TYR A 9 2.93 -15.77 1.96
N GLY A 10 2.91 -14.62 2.63
CA GLY A 10 3.43 -14.42 3.98
C GLY A 10 2.68 -13.30 4.69
N GLN A 11 3.00 -13.10 5.97
CA GLN A 11 2.53 -11.94 6.73
C GLN A 11 3.72 -11.07 7.08
N VAL A 12 3.55 -9.76 6.90
CA VAL A 12 4.57 -8.76 7.18
C VAL A 12 4.05 -7.75 8.20
N GLU A 13 4.95 -7.24 9.04
CA GLU A 13 4.67 -6.16 9.97
C GLU A 13 5.51 -4.94 9.56
N LEU A 14 4.88 -4.01 8.84
CA LEU A 14 5.56 -2.82 8.30
C LEU A 14 5.52 -1.64 9.28
N PHE A 15 4.61 -1.70 10.25
CA PHE A 15 4.46 -0.74 11.32
C PHE A 15 4.05 -1.49 12.59
N PRO A 16 4.55 -1.12 13.78
CA PRO A 16 4.26 -1.84 15.01
C PRO A 16 2.77 -2.10 15.22
N GLY A 17 2.42 -3.38 15.41
CA GLY A 17 1.05 -3.84 15.61
C GLY A 17 0.23 -4.04 14.33
N ILE A 18 0.75 -3.73 13.15
CA ILE A 18 0.02 -3.84 11.87
C ILE A 18 0.57 -5.01 11.05
N LYS A 19 -0.16 -6.11 11.08
CA LYS A 19 0.11 -7.27 10.24
C LYS A 19 -0.65 -7.15 8.92
N SER A 20 0.06 -7.32 7.81
CA SER A 20 -0.49 -7.27 6.47
C SER A 20 -0.18 -8.58 5.74
N ASP A 21 -1.20 -9.14 5.09
CA ASP A 21 -1.01 -10.26 4.16
C ASP A 21 -0.24 -9.76 2.92
N SER A 22 0.93 -10.34 2.68
CA SER A 22 1.79 -10.06 1.54
C SER A 22 1.82 -11.24 0.57
N TYR A 23 1.92 -10.93 -0.72
CA TYR A 23 1.99 -11.92 -1.78
C TYR A 23 3.10 -11.58 -2.76
N VAL A 24 3.71 -12.63 -3.33
CA VAL A 24 4.57 -12.49 -4.52
C VAL A 24 3.77 -12.97 -5.72
N LEU A 25 3.72 -12.14 -6.75
CA LEU A 25 3.05 -12.41 -8.01
C LEU A 25 3.93 -13.26 -8.93
N SER A 26 3.33 -13.85 -9.96
CA SER A 26 4.02 -14.72 -10.93
C SER A 26 5.07 -14.01 -11.80
N ASP A 27 5.10 -12.67 -11.79
CA ASP A 27 6.13 -11.82 -12.39
C ASP A 27 7.17 -11.33 -11.38
N SER A 28 7.15 -11.87 -10.15
CA SER A 28 7.99 -11.50 -9.01
C SER A 28 7.64 -10.15 -8.35
N THR A 29 6.55 -9.49 -8.75
CA THR A 29 6.09 -8.29 -8.05
C THR A 29 5.62 -8.66 -6.64
N THR A 30 6.06 -7.89 -5.63
CA THR A 30 5.57 -8.03 -4.25
C THR A 30 4.46 -7.03 -3.99
N VAL A 31 3.37 -7.52 -3.40
CA VAL A 31 2.15 -6.74 -3.17
C VAL A 31 1.57 -7.01 -1.78
N LEU A 32 0.76 -6.08 -1.27
CA LEU A 32 -0.06 -6.27 -0.07
C LEU A 32 -1.52 -6.53 -0.45
N SER A 33 -2.23 -7.27 0.39
CA SER A 33 -3.69 -7.40 0.28
C SER A 33 -4.40 -6.08 0.52
N GLU A 34 -5.58 -5.90 -0.07
CA GLU A 34 -6.45 -4.75 0.18
C GLU A 34 -6.67 -4.45 1.67
N ARG A 35 -6.97 -5.48 2.47
CA ARG A 35 -7.17 -5.31 3.92
C ARG A 35 -5.91 -4.80 4.60
N GLY A 36 -4.78 -5.46 4.34
CA GLY A 36 -3.53 -5.09 4.96
C GLY A 36 -3.05 -3.69 4.54
N THR A 37 -3.31 -3.29 3.30
CA THR A 37 -3.04 -1.92 2.82
C THR A 37 -3.94 -0.90 3.51
N ALA A 38 -5.25 -1.17 3.63
CA ALA A 38 -6.19 -0.30 4.32
C ALA A 38 -5.79 -0.10 5.80
N ASP A 39 -5.48 -1.19 6.50
CA ASP A 39 -5.03 -1.16 7.91
C ASP A 39 -3.70 -0.41 8.07
N LEU A 40 -2.74 -0.62 7.15
CA LEU A 40 -1.47 0.12 7.10
C LEU A 40 -1.71 1.62 6.97
N LEU A 41 -2.43 2.02 5.93
CA LEU A 41 -2.67 3.42 5.57
C LEU A 41 -3.68 4.13 6.48
N GLY A 42 -4.37 3.40 7.37
CA GLY A 42 -5.35 3.96 8.29
C GLY A 42 -6.62 4.45 7.60
N VAL A 43 -7.02 3.78 6.52
CA VAL A 43 -8.21 4.11 5.73
C VAL A 43 -9.11 2.89 5.59
N ASP A 44 -10.37 3.09 5.24
CA ASP A 44 -11.25 1.98 4.94
C ASP A 44 -11.04 1.42 3.52
N LYS A 45 -11.52 0.19 3.28
CA LYS A 45 -11.37 -0.49 1.97
C LYS A 45 -12.14 0.20 0.85
N LYS A 46 -13.28 0.82 1.15
CA LYS A 46 -14.10 1.50 0.15
C LYS A 46 -13.38 2.75 -0.35
N PHE A 47 -12.75 3.51 0.56
CA PHE A 47 -11.87 4.62 0.23
C PHE A 47 -10.72 4.16 -0.66
N LEU A 48 -10.03 3.08 -0.28
CA LEU A 48 -8.90 2.56 -1.03
C LEU A 48 -9.29 2.07 -2.45
N ASN A 49 -10.45 1.44 -2.61
CA ASN A 49 -10.97 1.04 -3.92
C ASN A 49 -11.38 2.24 -4.77
N ASN A 50 -12.03 3.24 -4.18
CA ASN A 50 -12.40 4.47 -4.89
C ASN A 50 -11.17 5.22 -5.40
N ILE A 51 -10.13 5.28 -4.58
CA ILE A 51 -8.87 5.91 -4.93
C ILE A 51 -8.13 5.12 -6.02
N ARG A 52 -8.17 3.78 -6.00
CA ARG A 52 -7.55 2.96 -7.04
C ARG A 52 -8.04 3.32 -8.45
N GLU A 53 -9.32 3.70 -8.58
CA GLU A 53 -9.92 4.03 -9.87
C GLU A 53 -9.77 5.51 -10.24
N ASN A 54 -9.63 6.39 -9.25
CA ASN A 54 -9.60 7.84 -9.41
C ASN A 54 -8.28 8.48 -8.92
N TRP A 55 -7.17 7.73 -8.98
CA TRP A 55 -5.87 8.23 -8.53
C TRP A 55 -5.25 9.18 -9.55
N PRO A 56 -4.57 10.25 -9.11
CA PRO A 56 -4.47 10.72 -7.72
C PRO A 56 -5.60 11.70 -7.34
N PRO A 57 -6.02 11.75 -6.06
CA PRO A 57 -6.86 12.85 -5.56
C PRO A 57 -6.24 14.22 -5.83
N GLU A 58 -7.05 15.21 -6.23
CA GLU A 58 -6.59 16.56 -6.61
C GLU A 58 -5.70 17.23 -5.54
N VAL A 59 -6.02 17.04 -4.26
CA VAL A 59 -5.26 17.62 -3.13
C VAL A 59 -3.83 17.06 -3.01
N ILE A 60 -3.60 15.81 -3.43
CA ILE A 60 -2.26 15.20 -3.36
C ILE A 60 -1.56 15.16 -4.72
N LYS A 61 -2.27 15.49 -5.81
CA LYS A 61 -1.77 15.45 -7.19
C LYS A 61 -0.43 16.17 -7.38
N PRO A 62 -0.17 17.34 -6.75
CA PRO A 62 1.15 18.00 -6.85
C PRO A 62 2.32 17.19 -6.26
N TYR A 63 2.03 16.24 -5.37
CA TYR A 63 3.02 15.51 -4.58
C TYR A 63 3.25 14.07 -5.04
N VAL A 64 2.53 13.61 -6.07
CA VAL A 64 2.59 12.22 -6.53
C VAL A 64 2.79 12.13 -8.04
N LEU A 65 3.49 11.09 -8.50
CA LEU A 65 3.67 10.82 -9.92
C LEU A 65 2.41 10.13 -10.46
N GLU A 66 1.71 10.75 -11.43
CA GLU A 66 0.46 10.22 -12.02
C GLU A 66 0.59 8.80 -12.58
N ARG A 67 1.78 8.43 -13.09
CA ARG A 67 2.02 7.14 -13.78
C ARG A 67 2.47 6.01 -12.86
N ALA A 68 2.44 6.19 -11.55
CA ALA A 68 3.22 5.35 -10.65
C ALA A 68 2.59 4.00 -10.26
N PHE A 69 1.38 3.64 -10.68
CA PHE A 69 0.77 2.41 -10.17
C PHE A 69 0.14 1.53 -11.25
N VAL A 70 0.21 0.22 -11.02
CA VAL A 70 -0.43 -0.79 -11.86
C VAL A 70 -1.76 -1.18 -11.22
N ILE A 71 -2.87 -0.87 -11.91
CA ILE A 71 -4.17 -1.43 -11.52
C ILE A 71 -4.20 -2.89 -11.94
N TYR A 72 -4.05 -3.78 -10.97
CA TYR A 72 -4.25 -5.20 -11.20
C TYR A 72 -5.74 -5.52 -11.26
N GLU A 73 -6.15 -6.30 -12.26
CA GLU A 73 -7.37 -7.11 -12.12
C GLU A 73 -7.25 -7.98 -10.84
N PRO A 74 -8.37 -8.34 -10.18
CA PRO A 74 -8.33 -9.22 -9.03
C PRO A 74 -7.50 -10.49 -9.29
N ILE A 75 -6.43 -10.65 -8.51
CA ILE A 75 -5.39 -11.66 -8.69
C ILE A 75 -5.83 -12.99 -8.11
N LYS A 76 -5.74 -14.07 -8.90
CA LYS A 76 -6.01 -15.42 -8.40
C LYS A 76 -4.89 -15.88 -7.49
N VAL A 77 -5.24 -16.28 -6.26
CA VAL A 77 -4.29 -16.83 -5.29
C VAL A 77 -4.05 -18.31 -5.56
N THR A 78 -2.79 -18.67 -5.77
CA THR A 78 -2.32 -20.05 -5.95
C THR A 78 -1.39 -20.52 -4.85
N ALA A 79 -0.89 -19.61 -4.01
CA ALA A 79 -0.10 -19.90 -2.82
C ALA A 79 -0.80 -20.93 -1.92
N LYS A 80 -0.14 -22.05 -1.66
CA LYS A 80 -0.76 -23.20 -0.96
C LYS A 80 -1.09 -22.92 0.50
N ASN A 81 -0.29 -22.09 1.16
CA ASN A 81 -0.38 -21.72 2.57
C ASN A 81 -1.27 -20.49 2.83
N SER A 82 -1.87 -19.88 1.79
CA SER A 82 -2.73 -18.71 1.96
C SER A 82 -4.15 -19.11 2.38
N PRO A 83 -4.76 -18.40 3.36
CA PRO A 83 -6.19 -18.56 3.68
C PRO A 83 -7.11 -18.15 2.52
N HIS A 84 -6.56 -17.45 1.51
CA HIS A 84 -7.29 -17.00 0.32
C HIS A 84 -7.05 -17.88 -0.91
N LYS A 85 -6.38 -19.04 -0.76
CA LYS A 85 -6.09 -19.95 -1.88
C LYS A 85 -7.34 -20.23 -2.73
N GLY A 86 -7.19 -20.10 -4.05
CA GLY A 86 -8.25 -20.30 -5.03
C GLY A 86 -9.16 -19.09 -5.25
N LYS A 87 -9.18 -18.12 -4.34
CA LYS A 87 -9.95 -16.88 -4.46
C LYS A 87 -9.21 -15.85 -5.32
N LYS A 88 -9.95 -14.85 -5.80
CA LYS A 88 -9.38 -13.64 -6.37
C LYS A 88 -9.32 -12.55 -5.30
N ILE A 89 -8.22 -11.82 -5.24
CA ILE A 89 -8.01 -10.74 -4.27
C ILE A 89 -7.58 -9.45 -4.97
N VAL A 90 -7.97 -8.32 -4.40
CA VAL A 90 -7.39 -7.03 -4.77
C VAL A 90 -6.06 -6.87 -4.03
N VAL A 91 -5.06 -6.39 -4.73
CA VAL A 91 -3.70 -6.20 -4.23
C VAL A 91 -3.18 -4.82 -4.61
N TYR A 92 -2.24 -4.32 -3.82
CA TYR A 92 -1.60 -3.02 -4.02
C TYR A 92 -0.08 -3.22 -4.02
N ASP A 93 0.58 -2.73 -5.06
CA ASP A 93 2.03 -2.79 -5.16
C ASP A 93 2.72 -1.73 -4.30
N VAL A 94 4.03 -1.90 -4.15
CA VAL A 94 4.88 -1.00 -3.36
C VAL A 94 4.85 0.42 -3.90
N ILE A 95 4.75 0.61 -5.22
CA ILE A 95 4.83 1.94 -5.83
C ILE A 95 3.58 2.75 -5.51
N PHE A 96 2.39 2.13 -5.56
CA PHE A 96 1.16 2.73 -5.08
C PHE A 96 1.24 3.10 -3.60
N ILE A 97 1.64 2.14 -2.75
CA ILE A 97 1.70 2.35 -1.30
C ILE A 97 2.66 3.49 -0.96
N GLN A 98 3.84 3.52 -1.59
CA GLN A 98 4.83 4.58 -1.41
C GLN A 98 4.30 5.93 -1.91
N SER A 99 3.66 5.97 -3.08
CA SER A 99 3.07 7.20 -3.63
C SER A 99 1.96 7.74 -2.72
N PHE A 100 1.15 6.86 -2.15
CA PHE A 100 0.13 7.21 -1.16
C PHE A 100 0.75 7.83 0.09
N ILE A 101 1.72 7.15 0.70
CA ILE A 101 2.38 7.63 1.92
C ILE A 101 3.03 8.99 1.66
N THR A 102 3.84 9.11 0.62
CA THR A 102 4.54 10.36 0.30
C THR A 102 3.56 11.49 -0.03
N GLY A 103 2.55 11.22 -0.87
CA GLY A 103 1.59 12.22 -1.32
C GLY A 103 0.81 12.85 -0.16
N TYR A 104 0.26 12.01 0.72
CA TYR A 104 -0.49 12.49 1.89
C TYR A 104 0.41 13.10 2.96
N ALA A 105 1.63 12.59 3.18
CA ALA A 105 2.56 13.19 4.13
C ALA A 105 3.03 14.59 3.70
N LEU A 106 3.31 14.79 2.40
CA LEU A 106 3.69 16.09 1.86
C LEU A 106 2.50 17.07 1.86
N ALA A 107 1.32 16.64 1.39
CA ALA A 107 0.13 17.49 1.44
C ALA A 107 -0.24 17.92 2.87
N PHE A 108 -0.04 17.02 3.86
CA PHE A 108 -0.19 17.35 5.28
C PHE A 108 0.83 18.40 5.71
N SER A 109 2.10 18.22 5.36
CA SER A 109 3.19 19.13 5.72
C SER A 109 3.00 20.53 5.10
N SER A 110 2.36 20.61 3.94
CA SER A 110 2.01 21.87 3.28
C SER A 110 0.72 22.52 3.81
N GLY A 111 -0.04 21.85 4.70
CA GLY A 111 -1.31 22.36 5.22
C GLY A 111 -2.46 22.37 4.21
N GLU A 112 -2.37 21.55 3.15
CA GLU A 112 -3.33 21.56 2.03
C GLU A 112 -4.44 20.51 2.18
N LEU A 113 -4.31 19.57 3.13
CA LEU A 113 -5.32 18.56 3.38
C LEU A 113 -6.60 19.14 3.97
N LYS A 114 -7.75 18.61 3.52
CA LYS A 114 -9.06 18.93 4.10
C LYS A 114 -9.15 18.38 5.54
N PRO A 115 -10.02 18.94 6.41
CA PRO A 115 -10.16 18.49 7.79
C PRO A 115 -10.43 16.98 7.93
N ASP A 116 -11.23 16.41 7.04
CA ASP A 116 -11.55 14.97 6.99
C ASP A 116 -10.40 14.11 6.44
N GLN A 117 -9.32 14.70 5.93
CA GLN A 117 -8.14 14.01 5.40
C GLN A 117 -6.91 14.15 6.28
N ILE A 118 -6.92 15.05 7.28
CA ILE A 118 -5.79 15.31 8.18
C ILE A 118 -5.29 14.01 8.83
N HIS A 119 -6.20 13.16 9.31
CA HIS A 119 -5.85 11.89 9.95
C HIS A 119 -5.06 10.94 9.03
N ILE A 120 -5.32 10.99 7.72
CA ILE A 120 -4.59 10.21 6.70
C ILE A 120 -3.17 10.76 6.57
N GLY A 121 -3.04 12.08 6.52
CA GLY A 121 -1.75 12.78 6.50
C GLY A 121 -0.86 12.46 7.70
N GLU A 122 -1.42 12.59 8.91
CA GLU A 122 -0.74 12.23 10.17
C GLU A 122 -0.27 10.78 10.17
N ARG A 123 -1.14 9.87 9.75
CA ARG A 123 -0.83 8.44 9.62
C ARG A 123 0.32 8.21 8.65
N CYS A 124 0.28 8.81 7.47
CA CYS A 124 1.33 8.69 6.45
C CYS A 124 2.67 9.26 6.93
N LEU A 125 2.68 10.39 7.64
CA LEU A 125 3.89 10.95 8.22
C LEU A 125 4.51 10.02 9.29
N ALA A 126 3.69 9.43 10.14
CA ALA A 126 4.12 8.45 11.14
C ALA A 126 4.67 7.17 10.49
N LEU A 127 4.00 6.66 9.45
CA LEU A 127 4.48 5.52 8.66
C LEU A 127 5.85 5.81 8.03
N GLN A 128 6.00 6.97 7.38
CA GLN A 128 7.26 7.38 6.77
C GLN A 128 8.40 7.41 7.79
N SER A 129 8.16 7.99 8.96
CA SER A 129 9.14 8.04 10.06
C SER A 129 9.52 6.64 10.56
N SER A 130 8.53 5.74 10.70
CA SER A 130 8.79 4.36 11.12
C SER A 130 9.56 3.57 10.08
N LEU A 131 9.23 3.71 8.80
CA LEU A 131 9.94 3.04 7.70
C LEU A 131 11.39 3.53 7.60
N VAL A 132 11.63 4.84 7.70
CA VAL A 132 13.00 5.40 7.75
C VAL A 132 13.77 4.81 8.91
N ARG A 133 13.20 4.76 10.12
CA ARG A 133 13.86 4.15 11.28
C ARG A 133 14.17 2.67 11.06
N SER A 134 13.22 1.88 10.56
CA SER A 134 13.42 0.46 10.30
C SER A 134 14.48 0.21 9.22
N THR A 135 14.49 1.01 8.15
CA THR A 135 15.51 0.92 7.09
C THR A 135 16.89 1.30 7.61
N LEU A 136 17.02 2.39 8.39
CA LEU A 136 18.29 2.76 9.02
C LEU A 136 18.80 1.67 9.96
N ASP A 137 17.91 1.10 10.78
CA ASP A 137 18.25 0.01 11.70
C ASP A 137 18.77 -1.23 10.94
N ALA A 138 18.10 -1.62 9.87
CA ALA A 138 18.50 -2.75 9.04
C ALA A 138 19.84 -2.49 8.33
N VAL A 139 20.02 -1.32 7.72
CA VAL A 139 21.22 -0.99 6.92
C VAL A 139 22.46 -0.72 7.78
N ILE A 140 22.31 -0.14 8.98
CA ILE A 140 23.46 0.21 9.84
C ILE A 140 23.93 -0.98 10.70
N LYS A 141 23.01 -1.90 11.06
CA LYS A 141 23.36 -3.09 11.85
C LYS A 141 23.96 -4.22 11.01
N GLU A 142 23.84 -4.15 9.68
CA GLU A 142 24.62 -4.96 8.74
C GLU A 142 26.08 -4.53 8.69
#